data_AF-A0A2G4I4N5-F1
#
_entry.id   AF-A0A2G4I4N5-F1
#
_cell.length_a   1.000
_cell.length_b   1.000
_cell.length_c   1.000
_cell.angle_alpha   90.00
_cell.angle_beta   90.00
_cell.angle_gamma   90.00
#
_symmetry.space_group_name_H-M   'P 1'
#
loop_
_entity.id
_entity.type
_entity.pdbx_description
1 polymer ?
#
loop_
_entity_poly.entity_id
_entity_poly.type
_entity_poly.pdbx_seq_one_letter_code
_entity_poly.pdbx_strand_id
1 'polypeptide(L)'
;MSSPKFVMRSGVLVALVSMLLVAVPAQVSAAVSVSVSKTAKLTDLEVVSIKLASVPAGQGVYISQCFKPTLGQRAGTGLICNGSVTETGTMIWATTDAQRGSLAATSELVLMFRSKFTKVDASGASKTYDCGVSNCSLFVYRDHRGITDTALDTIVPLRFLPRQTVALAKLGLKRDGASYKVGESVSLGASKLKTSKGQPVYVSSDETRSICMTTSKATSTTDFVIKFRKPGTCQVTLFADGSTKFDQMIEVLTYIVK
;
A
#
# COMPACT_ATOMS: atom_id res chain seq x y z
N MET A 1 81.07 60.37 29.95
CA MET A 1 81.40 60.38 28.51
C MET A 1 80.95 59.07 27.89
N SER A 2 80.31 59.18 26.72
CA SER A 2 79.99 58.14 25.73
C SER A 2 79.05 56.99 26.10
N SER A 3 77.86 57.02 25.48
CA SER A 3 77.16 55.82 25.02
C SER A 3 77.98 55.12 23.92
N PRO A 4 77.73 53.83 23.62
CA PRO A 4 76.86 53.56 22.48
C PRO A 4 75.90 52.37 22.65
N LYS A 5 75.01 52.30 21.66
CA LYS A 5 73.80 51.49 21.49
C LYS A 5 74.12 50.04 21.09
N PHE A 6 73.25 49.10 21.46
CA PHE A 6 73.02 47.90 20.65
C PHE A 6 71.53 47.56 20.58
N VAL A 7 71.03 47.46 19.36
CA VAL A 7 69.68 47.07 18.95
C VAL A 7 69.77 45.66 18.40
N MET A 8 68.96 44.71 18.88
CA MET A 8 68.67 43.43 18.17
C MET A 8 67.41 42.82 18.81
N ARG A 9 66.23 43.01 18.20
CA ARG A 9 65.53 42.16 17.20
C ARG A 9 64.90 40.86 17.76
N SER A 10 63.56 40.90 17.74
CA SER A 10 62.52 39.87 17.65
C SER A 10 62.86 38.37 17.66
N GLY A 11 61.99 37.63 18.35
CA GLY A 11 61.71 36.22 18.11
C GLY A 11 60.37 35.79 18.70
N VAL A 12 59.25 36.29 18.18
CA VAL A 12 57.93 35.70 18.45
C VAL A 12 57.81 34.45 17.58
N LEU A 13 57.89 33.28 18.20
CA LEU A 13 57.56 32.00 17.59
C LEU A 13 56.03 31.93 17.40
N VAL A 14 55.56 32.24 16.20
CA VAL A 14 54.20 31.90 15.77
C VAL A 14 54.22 30.44 15.31
N ALA A 15 53.70 29.55 16.15
CA ALA A 15 53.42 28.18 15.75
C ALA A 15 52.20 28.16 14.82
N LEU A 16 52.44 28.04 13.50
CA LEU A 16 51.41 27.78 12.51
C LEU A 16 50.94 26.34 12.66
N VAL A 17 49.83 26.13 13.36
CA VAL A 17 49.08 24.87 13.34
C VAL A 17 48.29 24.83 12.03
N SER A 18 48.85 24.20 11.01
CA SER A 18 48.12 23.85 9.79
C SER A 18 47.07 22.79 10.11
N MET A 19 45.83 23.22 10.37
CA MET A 19 44.68 22.32 10.36
C MET A 19 44.44 21.87 8.92
N LEU A 20 44.87 20.64 8.61
CA LEU A 20 44.50 19.95 7.38
C LEU A 20 43.00 19.64 7.46
N LEU A 21 42.15 20.51 6.91
CA LEU A 21 40.77 20.15 6.61
C LEU A 21 40.81 19.11 5.48
N VAL A 22 40.72 17.83 5.85
CA VAL A 22 40.40 16.78 4.90
C VAL A 22 38.96 17.04 4.45
N ALA A 23 38.80 17.65 3.29
CA ALA A 23 37.51 17.72 2.61
C ALA A 23 37.10 16.29 2.26
N VAL A 24 36.31 15.66 3.13
CA VAL A 24 35.61 14.42 2.79
C VAL A 24 34.69 14.81 1.63
N PRO A 25 34.80 14.21 0.43
CA PRO A 25 33.85 14.47 -0.61
C PRO A 25 32.48 14.12 -0.04
N ALA A 26 31.57 15.11 0.02
CA ALA A 26 30.17 14.85 0.26
C ALA A 26 29.76 13.88 -0.84
N GLN A 27 29.64 12.60 -0.49
CA GLN A 27 29.05 11.61 -1.37
C GLN A 27 27.60 12.06 -1.48
N VAL A 28 27.29 12.83 -2.53
CA VAL A 28 25.92 13.06 -2.98
C VAL A 28 25.43 11.69 -3.41
N SER A 29 25.02 10.90 -2.42
CA SER A 29 24.47 9.59 -2.64
C SER A 29 23.08 9.85 -3.18
N ALA A 30 22.98 9.71 -4.50
CA ALA A 30 21.76 9.96 -5.22
C ALA A 30 20.73 8.88 -4.83
N ALA A 31 19.53 9.32 -4.47
CA ALA A 31 18.41 8.43 -4.27
C ALA A 31 18.23 7.51 -5.49
N VAL A 32 17.74 6.29 -5.25
CA VAL A 32 17.43 5.35 -6.34
C VAL A 32 16.40 6.00 -7.25
N SER A 33 16.66 5.97 -8.55
CA SER A 33 15.68 6.45 -9.53
C SER A 33 14.63 5.37 -9.73
N VAL A 34 13.37 5.68 -9.38
CA VAL A 34 12.25 4.73 -9.43
C VAL A 34 11.24 5.21 -10.47
N SER A 35 10.99 4.39 -11.49
CA SER A 35 9.90 4.58 -12.43
C SER A 35 8.82 3.52 -12.19
N VAL A 36 7.56 3.96 -12.11
CA VAL A 36 6.40 3.09 -11.88
C VAL A 36 5.42 3.32 -13.01
N SER A 37 4.92 2.25 -13.64
CA SER A 37 4.02 2.34 -14.79
C SER A 37 2.74 3.12 -14.50
N LYS A 38 2.29 3.12 -13.23
CA LYS A 38 1.13 3.87 -12.77
C LYS A 38 1.23 4.21 -11.28
N THR A 39 0.97 5.47 -10.93
CA THR A 39 0.99 5.95 -9.54
C THR A 39 -0.32 6.62 -9.12
N ALA A 40 -1.24 6.85 -10.06
CA ALA A 40 -2.51 7.52 -9.81
C ALA A 40 -3.67 6.78 -10.47
N LYS A 41 -4.88 6.98 -9.92
CA LYS A 41 -6.10 6.25 -10.30
C LYS A 41 -5.90 4.74 -10.17
N LEU A 42 -5.17 4.32 -9.15
CA LEU A 42 -4.94 2.90 -8.85
C LEU A 42 -6.23 2.25 -8.34
N THR A 43 -6.51 1.03 -8.75
CA THR A 43 -7.58 0.19 -8.18
C THR A 43 -7.00 -0.83 -7.18
N ASP A 44 -7.85 -1.44 -6.34
CA ASP A 44 -7.40 -2.59 -5.55
C ASP A 44 -6.86 -3.71 -6.45
N LEU A 45 -5.85 -4.44 -5.97
CA LEU A 45 -5.20 -5.57 -6.65
C LEU A 45 -4.51 -5.20 -7.99
N GLU A 46 -4.30 -3.92 -8.27
CA GLU A 46 -3.64 -3.49 -9.50
C GLU A 46 -2.15 -3.86 -9.48
N VAL A 47 -1.69 -4.60 -10.49
CA VAL A 47 -0.29 -4.96 -10.69
C VAL A 47 0.39 -3.88 -11.50
N VAL A 48 1.48 -3.31 -10.98
CA VAL A 48 2.27 -2.29 -11.66
C VAL A 48 3.68 -2.78 -11.95
N SER A 49 4.24 -2.30 -13.06
CA SER A 49 5.65 -2.51 -13.39
C SER A 49 6.51 -1.40 -12.76
N ILE A 50 7.66 -1.77 -12.24
CA ILE A 50 8.62 -0.92 -11.56
C ILE A 50 9.98 -1.11 -12.24
N LYS A 51 10.65 0.00 -12.53
CA LYS A 51 12.03 0.02 -13.03
C LYS A 51 12.89 0.83 -12.08
N LEU A 52 14.04 0.27 -11.73
CA LEU A 52 15.05 0.95 -10.93
C LEU A 52 16.19 1.41 -11.83
N ALA A 53 16.80 2.52 -11.47
CA ALA A 53 18.10 2.93 -11.95
C ALA A 53 18.93 3.49 -10.79
N SER A 54 20.23 3.56 -10.98
CA SER A 54 21.17 4.09 -9.98
C SER A 54 21.22 3.31 -8.67
N VAL A 55 20.89 2.01 -8.69
CA VAL A 55 21.23 1.11 -7.57
C VAL A 55 22.73 0.83 -7.64
N PRO A 56 23.54 1.16 -6.61
CA PRO A 56 25.00 0.99 -6.69
C PRO A 56 25.40 -0.48 -6.84
N ALA A 57 26.53 -0.72 -7.51
CA ALA A 57 27.04 -2.07 -7.73
C ALA A 57 27.29 -2.81 -6.39
N GLY A 58 26.87 -4.07 -6.34
CA GLY A 58 26.94 -4.92 -5.14
C GLY A 58 25.89 -4.62 -4.08
N GLN A 59 25.02 -3.63 -4.30
CA GLN A 59 23.96 -3.26 -3.36
C GLN A 59 22.61 -3.84 -3.76
N GLY A 60 21.68 -3.81 -2.80
CA GLY A 60 20.29 -4.12 -3.02
C GLY A 60 19.34 -3.18 -2.30
N VAL A 61 18.08 -3.26 -2.68
CA VAL A 61 16.98 -2.50 -2.10
C VAL A 61 15.78 -3.39 -1.81
N TYR A 62 15.05 -3.04 -0.77
CA TYR A 62 13.70 -3.50 -0.55
C TYR A 62 12.72 -2.52 -1.16
N ILE A 63 11.65 -3.05 -1.75
CA ILE A 63 10.60 -2.29 -2.42
C ILE A 63 9.28 -2.79 -1.88
N SER A 64 8.48 -1.93 -1.27
CA SER A 64 7.16 -2.31 -0.77
C SER A 64 6.18 -1.15 -0.78
N GLN A 65 4.90 -1.47 -0.78
CA GLN A 65 3.84 -0.50 -0.59
C GLN A 65 3.71 -0.18 0.91
N CYS A 66 3.97 1.07 1.30
CA CYS A 66 3.97 1.48 2.70
C CYS A 66 2.98 2.62 2.98
N PHE A 67 2.42 2.60 4.19
CA PHE A 67 1.50 3.61 4.69
C PHE A 67 2.30 4.74 5.37
N LYS A 68 2.22 5.94 4.79
CA LYS A 68 2.88 7.17 5.24
C LYS A 68 4.35 6.97 5.64
N PRO A 69 5.19 6.37 4.76
CA PRO A 69 6.60 6.20 5.07
C PRO A 69 7.28 7.57 5.16
N THR A 70 8.30 7.66 6.00
CA THR A 70 9.25 8.77 6.02
C THR A 70 10.65 8.25 5.72
N LEU A 71 11.50 9.09 5.13
CA LEU A 71 12.90 8.74 4.90
C LEU A 71 13.55 8.32 6.23
N GLY A 72 14.39 7.29 6.17
CA GLY A 72 15.05 6.67 7.31
C GLY A 72 14.21 5.69 8.11
N GLN A 73 12.91 5.54 7.84
CA GLN A 73 12.10 4.50 8.49
C GLN A 73 12.48 3.10 8.00
N ARG A 74 12.45 2.14 8.92
CA ARG A 74 12.71 0.71 8.71
C ARG A 74 11.68 -0.10 9.50
N ALA A 75 11.59 -1.40 9.22
CA ALA A 75 10.67 -2.27 9.95
C ALA A 75 10.84 -2.16 11.49
N GLY A 76 12.08 -2.10 11.97
CA GLY A 76 12.39 -1.95 13.40
C GLY A 76 12.06 -0.56 14.00
N THR A 77 11.82 0.46 13.17
CA THR A 77 11.50 1.83 13.62
C THR A 77 10.06 2.24 13.32
N GLY A 78 9.19 1.28 13.01
CA GLY A 78 7.77 1.53 12.82
C GLY A 78 7.35 1.78 11.36
N LEU A 79 8.16 1.37 10.38
CA LEU A 79 7.73 1.35 8.98
C LEU A 79 6.54 0.39 8.79
N ILE A 80 5.43 0.90 8.26
CA ILE A 80 4.19 0.14 8.07
C ILE A 80 4.02 -0.17 6.59
N CYS A 81 4.30 -1.40 6.18
CA CYS A 81 4.11 -1.82 4.79
C CYS A 81 3.11 -2.96 4.65
N ASN A 82 2.51 -3.04 3.46
CA ASN A 82 1.75 -4.17 2.97
C ASN A 82 2.73 -5.33 2.78
N GLY A 83 2.72 -6.28 3.71
CA GLY A 83 3.69 -7.37 3.74
C GLY A 83 4.87 -7.18 4.69
N SER A 84 5.80 -8.11 4.58
CA SER A 84 7.05 -8.20 5.34
C SER A 84 8.09 -8.98 4.53
N VAL A 85 9.34 -8.98 5.02
CA VAL A 85 10.43 -9.75 4.39
C VAL A 85 10.17 -11.26 4.35
N THR A 86 9.24 -11.76 5.15
CA THR A 86 8.84 -13.18 5.20
C THR A 86 7.64 -13.51 4.32
N GLU A 87 6.98 -12.50 3.73
CA GLU A 87 5.79 -12.69 2.90
C GLU A 87 6.14 -12.56 1.41
N THR A 88 6.00 -13.66 0.68
CA THR A 88 6.24 -13.68 -0.77
C THR A 88 5.18 -12.86 -1.51
N GLY A 89 5.62 -12.00 -2.43
CA GLY A 89 4.73 -11.27 -3.36
C GLY A 89 4.18 -9.93 -2.86
N THR A 90 4.45 -9.54 -1.60
CA THR A 90 4.03 -8.25 -1.02
C THR A 90 5.21 -7.29 -0.80
N MET A 91 6.44 -7.80 -0.92
CA MET A 91 7.69 -7.04 -0.95
C MET A 91 8.61 -7.63 -2.02
N ILE A 92 9.38 -6.78 -2.69
CA ILE A 92 10.47 -7.19 -3.57
C ILE A 92 11.80 -6.93 -2.87
N TRP A 93 12.71 -7.88 -2.97
CA TRP A 93 14.13 -7.67 -2.75
C TRP A 93 14.85 -7.74 -4.09
N ALA A 94 15.49 -6.64 -4.49
CA ALA A 94 16.21 -6.54 -5.75
C ALA A 94 17.67 -6.13 -5.52
N THR A 95 18.61 -6.81 -6.16
CA THR A 95 20.05 -6.52 -6.05
C THR A 95 20.68 -6.41 -7.44
N THR A 96 21.81 -5.72 -7.55
CA THR A 96 22.54 -5.65 -8.82
C THR A 96 23.23 -6.95 -9.22
N ASP A 97 23.42 -7.87 -8.26
CA ASP A 97 24.13 -9.15 -8.44
C ASP A 97 23.19 -10.37 -8.50
N ALA A 98 21.88 -10.17 -8.33
CA ALA A 98 20.83 -11.18 -8.29
C ALA A 98 21.14 -12.38 -7.36
N GLN A 99 21.92 -12.16 -6.29
CA GLN A 99 22.36 -13.23 -5.40
C GLN A 99 21.26 -13.68 -4.43
N ARG A 100 21.32 -14.96 -4.03
CA ARG A 100 20.49 -15.53 -2.95
C ARG A 100 18.97 -15.39 -3.18
N GLY A 101 18.54 -15.46 -4.43
CA GLY A 101 17.12 -15.43 -4.80
C GLY A 101 16.50 -14.02 -4.85
N SER A 102 17.30 -12.96 -4.73
CA SER A 102 16.84 -11.61 -5.05
C SER A 102 16.53 -11.48 -6.54
N LEU A 103 15.58 -10.60 -6.88
CA LEU A 103 15.37 -10.20 -8.27
C LEU A 103 16.53 -9.31 -8.75
N ALA A 104 16.77 -9.27 -10.07
CA ALA A 104 17.77 -8.37 -10.63
C ALA A 104 17.27 -6.92 -10.59
N ALA A 105 18.04 -5.99 -10.00
CA ALA A 105 17.67 -4.58 -9.93
C ALA A 105 17.55 -3.91 -11.32
N THR A 106 18.14 -4.52 -12.36
CA THR A 106 18.08 -4.05 -13.75
C THR A 106 16.90 -4.63 -14.53
N SER A 107 16.19 -5.64 -14.01
CA SER A 107 15.02 -6.19 -14.68
C SER A 107 13.78 -5.35 -14.44
N GLU A 108 12.73 -5.58 -15.23
CA GLU A 108 11.41 -5.11 -14.85
C GLU A 108 10.93 -5.89 -13.60
N LEU A 109 10.45 -5.16 -12.61
CA LEU A 109 9.92 -5.70 -11.36
C LEU A 109 8.40 -5.47 -11.35
N VAL A 110 7.65 -6.35 -10.70
CA VAL A 110 6.19 -6.22 -10.61
C VAL A 110 5.72 -6.34 -9.17
N LEU A 111 4.82 -5.44 -8.77
CA LEU A 111 4.23 -5.46 -7.43
C LEU A 111 2.72 -5.23 -7.53
N MET A 112 1.95 -6.04 -6.81
CA MET A 112 0.51 -5.85 -6.68
C MET A 112 0.22 -4.87 -5.56
N PHE A 113 -0.51 -3.81 -5.89
CA PHE A 113 -0.93 -2.79 -4.94
C PHE A 113 -2.31 -3.08 -4.37
N ARG A 114 -2.49 -2.71 -3.11
CA ARG A 114 -3.75 -2.88 -2.38
C ARG A 114 -4.27 -1.53 -1.93
N SER A 115 -5.54 -1.21 -2.18
CA SER A 115 -6.11 0.06 -1.72
C SER A 115 -6.24 0.10 -0.19
N LYS A 116 -6.15 -1.05 0.50
CA LYS A 116 -5.98 -1.19 1.96
C LYS A 116 -5.20 -2.46 2.24
N PHE A 117 -4.50 -2.50 3.37
CA PHE A 117 -3.90 -3.73 3.87
C PHE A 117 -4.03 -3.79 5.38
N THR A 118 -4.04 -5.01 5.91
CA THR A 118 -4.21 -5.28 7.34
C THR A 118 -2.89 -5.83 7.88
N LYS A 119 -2.44 -5.31 9.02
CA LYS A 119 -1.33 -5.89 9.76
C LYS A 119 -1.83 -6.39 11.11
N VAL A 120 -1.27 -7.51 11.53
CA VAL A 120 -1.44 -8.04 12.87
C VAL A 120 -0.17 -7.72 13.64
N ASP A 121 -0.28 -7.10 14.81
CA ASP A 121 0.88 -6.82 15.65
C ASP A 121 1.28 -8.05 16.48
N ALA A 122 2.37 -7.93 17.25
CA ALA A 122 2.88 -9.01 18.08
C ALA A 122 1.89 -9.48 19.18
N SER A 123 0.89 -8.67 19.52
CA SER A 123 -0.17 -9.03 20.48
C SER A 123 -1.37 -9.72 19.83
N GLY A 124 -1.34 -9.92 18.50
CA GLY A 124 -2.46 -10.46 17.74
C GLY A 124 -3.53 -9.42 17.38
N ALA A 125 -3.32 -8.14 17.72
CA ALA A 125 -4.28 -7.10 17.38
C ALA A 125 -4.16 -6.74 15.89
N SER A 126 -5.31 -6.75 15.21
CA SER A 126 -5.41 -6.48 13.78
C SER A 126 -5.76 -5.01 13.53
N LYS A 127 -4.98 -4.35 12.66
CA LYS A 127 -5.21 -2.98 12.24
C LYS A 127 -5.17 -2.87 10.72
N THR A 128 -6.21 -2.24 10.16
CA THR A 128 -6.34 -1.98 8.73
C THR A 128 -5.89 -0.57 8.40
N TYR A 129 -5.03 -0.45 7.38
CA TYR A 129 -4.48 0.79 6.86
C TYR A 129 -5.10 1.08 5.50
N ASP A 130 -5.80 2.21 5.38
CA ASP A 130 -6.44 2.64 4.12
C ASP A 130 -5.52 3.61 3.36
N CYS A 131 -5.12 3.21 2.15
CA CYS A 131 -4.24 4.00 1.31
C CYS A 131 -4.92 5.27 0.79
N GLY A 132 -6.22 5.20 0.48
CA GLY A 132 -6.97 6.29 -0.14
C GLY A 132 -6.20 7.02 -1.25
N VAL A 133 -6.36 8.34 -1.30
CA VAL A 133 -5.76 9.19 -2.33
C VAL A 133 -4.34 9.65 -2.03
N SER A 134 -3.80 9.38 -0.83
CA SER A 134 -2.56 10.02 -0.37
C SER A 134 -1.83 9.35 0.79
N ASN A 135 -2.36 8.29 1.40
CA ASN A 135 -1.72 7.70 2.58
C ASN A 135 -0.68 6.62 2.25
N CYS A 136 -0.63 6.10 1.01
CA CYS A 136 0.34 5.07 0.65
C CYS A 136 1.37 5.57 -0.36
N SER A 137 2.52 4.92 -0.34
CA SER A 137 3.61 5.16 -1.28
C SER A 137 4.32 3.84 -1.59
N LEU A 138 4.93 3.72 -2.75
CA LEU A 138 5.98 2.74 -2.97
C LEU A 138 7.22 3.30 -2.27
N PHE A 139 7.74 2.55 -1.31
CA PHE A 139 8.96 2.91 -0.61
C PHE A 139 10.07 1.97 -1.04
N VAL A 140 11.15 2.56 -1.54
CA VAL A 140 12.40 1.88 -1.89
C VAL A 140 13.43 2.30 -0.85
N TYR A 141 14.08 1.35 -0.22
CA TYR A 141 15.10 1.62 0.79
C TYR A 141 16.18 0.54 0.75
N ARG A 142 17.37 0.86 1.26
CA ARG A 142 18.50 -0.07 1.22
C ARG A 142 18.19 -1.38 1.93
N ASP A 143 18.63 -2.49 1.34
CA ASP A 143 18.41 -3.81 1.90
C ASP A 143 19.28 -4.07 3.16
N HIS A 144 19.21 -5.30 3.66
CA HIS A 144 19.98 -5.73 4.83
C HIS A 144 21.50 -5.58 4.68
N ARG A 145 22.06 -5.39 3.46
CA ARG A 145 23.50 -5.19 3.24
C ARG A 145 23.98 -3.81 3.71
N GLY A 146 23.07 -2.90 4.03
CA GLY A 146 23.39 -1.62 4.65
C GLY A 146 22.15 -0.89 5.12
N ILE A 147 21.33 -1.58 5.91
CA ILE A 147 19.98 -1.16 6.31
C ILE A 147 19.91 0.22 7.00
N THR A 148 21.01 0.69 7.58
CA THR A 148 21.09 2.00 8.26
C THR A 148 21.35 3.18 7.32
N ASP A 149 21.78 2.91 6.08
CA ASP A 149 22.01 3.95 5.08
C ASP A 149 20.69 4.33 4.41
N THR A 150 20.35 5.60 4.54
CA THR A 150 19.08 6.18 4.09
C THR A 150 19.22 6.92 2.77
N ALA A 151 20.41 6.93 2.16
CA ALA A 151 20.64 7.72 0.96
C ALA A 151 19.94 7.12 -0.28
N LEU A 152 19.65 5.82 -0.25
CA LEU A 152 18.87 5.16 -1.30
C LEU A 152 17.35 5.31 -1.10
N ASP A 153 16.92 5.90 0.01
CA ASP A 153 15.50 5.98 0.34
C ASP A 153 14.76 6.83 -0.68
N THR A 154 13.73 6.24 -1.28
CA THR A 154 12.91 6.88 -2.31
C THR A 154 11.44 6.61 -2.03
N ILE A 155 10.65 7.67 -1.96
CA ILE A 155 9.20 7.62 -1.74
C ILE A 155 8.51 8.02 -3.04
N VAL A 156 7.74 7.10 -3.61
CA VAL A 156 6.88 7.37 -4.78
C VAL A 156 5.41 7.37 -4.31
N PRO A 157 4.71 8.53 -4.30
CA PRO A 157 3.33 8.59 -3.85
C PRO A 157 2.38 7.74 -4.69
N LEU A 158 1.47 7.02 -4.03
CA LEU A 158 0.43 6.22 -4.68
C LEU A 158 -0.95 6.83 -4.39
N ARG A 159 -1.76 7.01 -5.43
CA ARG A 159 -3.11 7.57 -5.33
C ARG A 159 -4.13 6.58 -5.88
N PHE A 160 -4.89 5.95 -4.98
CA PHE A 160 -5.97 5.05 -5.37
C PHE A 160 -7.23 5.85 -5.70
N LEU A 161 -8.07 5.26 -6.56
CA LEU A 161 -9.41 5.76 -6.75
C LEU A 161 -10.20 5.65 -5.44
N PRO A 162 -11.04 6.65 -5.12
CA PRO A 162 -11.93 6.57 -3.98
C PRO A 162 -12.81 5.32 -4.06
N ARG A 163 -12.90 4.60 -2.95
CA ARG A 163 -13.82 3.48 -2.82
C ARG A 163 -15.26 3.94 -2.78
N GLN A 164 -16.11 2.98 -3.12
CA GLN A 164 -17.54 3.07 -2.97
C GLN A 164 -17.97 2.03 -1.94
N THR A 165 -19.05 2.32 -1.22
CA THR A 165 -19.57 1.44 -0.16
C THR A 165 -21.08 1.43 -0.20
N VAL A 166 -21.70 0.41 0.37
CA VAL A 166 -23.16 0.35 0.56
C VAL A 166 -23.48 0.25 2.05
N ALA A 167 -24.54 0.93 2.47
CA ALA A 167 -25.03 0.81 3.83
C ALA A 167 -26.05 -0.32 3.92
N LEU A 168 -25.61 -1.52 4.32
CA LEU A 168 -26.43 -2.74 4.37
C LEU A 168 -27.77 -2.54 5.11
N ALA A 169 -27.74 -1.86 6.26
CA ALA A 169 -28.94 -1.56 7.03
C ALA A 169 -29.96 -0.73 6.24
N LYS A 170 -29.51 0.20 5.37
CA LYS A 170 -30.42 0.99 4.52
C LYS A 170 -31.07 0.12 3.45
N LEU A 171 -30.40 -0.94 3.02
CA LEU A 171 -30.94 -1.95 2.11
C LEU A 171 -31.95 -2.89 2.78
N GLY A 172 -32.06 -2.89 4.11
CA GLY A 172 -32.86 -3.87 4.86
C GLY A 172 -32.17 -5.23 5.01
N LEU A 173 -30.87 -5.30 4.71
CA LEU A 173 -30.06 -6.48 4.93
C LEU A 173 -29.56 -6.50 6.39
N LYS A 174 -29.57 -7.69 6.99
CA LYS A 174 -28.88 -7.97 8.26
C LYS A 174 -27.36 -7.82 8.06
N ARG A 175 -26.63 -7.65 9.16
CA ARG A 175 -25.16 -7.64 9.13
C ARG A 175 -24.60 -8.95 8.57
N ASP A 176 -23.38 -8.88 8.02
CA ASP A 176 -22.63 -10.06 7.62
C ASP A 176 -22.49 -11.05 8.80
N GLY A 177 -22.58 -12.35 8.49
CA GLY A 177 -22.62 -13.46 9.45
C GLY A 177 -23.97 -13.67 10.16
N ALA A 178 -24.98 -12.83 9.92
CA ALA A 178 -26.29 -13.00 10.54
C ALA A 178 -27.09 -14.16 9.94
N SER A 179 -28.19 -14.54 10.63
CA SER A 179 -29.07 -15.61 10.17
C SER A 179 -30.37 -15.12 9.52
N TYR A 180 -30.85 -15.87 8.53
CA TYR A 180 -32.20 -15.77 7.96
C TYR A 180 -32.95 -17.08 8.12
N LYS A 181 -34.28 -17.01 8.19
CA LYS A 181 -35.12 -18.21 8.22
C LYS A 181 -35.28 -18.79 6.81
N VAL A 182 -35.38 -20.11 6.70
CA VAL A 182 -35.86 -20.75 5.46
C VAL A 182 -37.24 -20.20 5.09
N GLY A 183 -37.42 -19.82 3.83
CA GLY A 183 -38.62 -19.18 3.31
C GLY A 183 -38.65 -17.66 3.46
N GLU A 184 -37.75 -17.06 4.26
CA GLU A 184 -37.64 -15.60 4.38
C GLU A 184 -37.20 -14.99 3.04
N SER A 185 -37.59 -13.73 2.80
CA SER A 185 -37.19 -12.99 1.61
C SER A 185 -36.93 -11.53 1.94
N VAL A 186 -35.95 -10.93 1.27
CA VAL A 186 -35.64 -9.50 1.39
C VAL A 186 -35.81 -8.84 0.04
N SER A 187 -36.64 -7.80 -0.02
CA SER A 187 -36.81 -6.97 -1.21
C SER A 187 -35.90 -5.75 -1.13
N LEU A 188 -35.08 -5.58 -2.17
CA LEU A 188 -34.12 -4.49 -2.33
C LEU A 188 -34.64 -3.55 -3.41
N GLY A 189 -35.05 -2.35 -3.01
CA GLY A 189 -35.58 -1.35 -3.94
C GLY A 189 -34.47 -0.59 -4.67
N ALA A 190 -34.67 -0.32 -5.95
CA ALA A 190 -33.75 0.37 -6.85
C ALA A 190 -33.30 1.75 -6.35
N SER A 191 -34.20 2.49 -5.69
CA SER A 191 -33.88 3.79 -5.10
C SER A 191 -32.81 3.71 -4.00
N LYS A 192 -32.69 2.55 -3.36
CA LYS A 192 -31.75 2.28 -2.26
C LYS A 192 -30.49 1.56 -2.72
N LEU A 193 -30.54 0.83 -3.85
CA LEU A 193 -29.42 0.11 -4.45
C LEU A 193 -28.45 1.05 -5.16
N LYS A 194 -27.86 1.95 -4.38
CA LYS A 194 -26.83 2.88 -4.80
C LYS A 194 -25.67 2.87 -3.82
N THR A 195 -24.46 3.02 -4.33
CA THR A 195 -23.27 3.20 -3.49
C THR A 195 -23.28 4.57 -2.81
N SER A 196 -22.36 4.78 -1.87
CA SER A 196 -22.06 6.08 -1.27
C SER A 196 -21.61 7.15 -2.28
N LYS A 197 -21.33 6.73 -3.53
CA LYS A 197 -21.00 7.59 -4.68
C LYS A 197 -22.11 7.64 -5.73
N GLY A 198 -23.30 7.12 -5.41
CA GLY A 198 -24.49 7.18 -6.27
C GLY A 198 -24.48 6.20 -7.44
N GLN A 199 -23.52 5.26 -7.52
CA GLN A 199 -23.47 4.27 -8.59
C GLN A 199 -24.50 3.17 -8.34
N PRO A 200 -25.16 2.63 -9.39
CA PRO A 200 -26.06 1.49 -9.25
C PRO A 200 -25.38 0.27 -8.62
N VAL A 201 -26.12 -0.47 -7.79
CA VAL A 201 -25.64 -1.69 -7.15
C VAL A 201 -26.40 -2.88 -7.70
N TYR A 202 -25.65 -3.87 -8.18
CA TYR A 202 -26.13 -5.17 -8.63
C TYR A 202 -26.00 -6.19 -7.50
N VAL A 203 -26.91 -7.16 -7.47
CA VAL A 203 -27.00 -8.17 -6.41
C VAL A 203 -27.03 -9.56 -7.04
N SER A 204 -26.10 -10.42 -6.62
CA SER A 204 -26.04 -11.83 -7.05
C SER A 204 -25.86 -12.78 -5.87
N SER A 205 -26.34 -14.01 -6.00
CA SER A 205 -26.07 -15.12 -5.09
C SER A 205 -25.64 -16.39 -5.85
N ASP A 206 -24.98 -16.23 -7.00
CA ASP A 206 -24.72 -17.32 -7.95
C ASP A 206 -23.93 -18.47 -7.33
N GLU A 207 -22.94 -18.19 -6.48
CA GLU A 207 -22.10 -19.19 -5.80
C GLU A 207 -22.89 -20.10 -4.86
N THR A 208 -24.01 -19.63 -4.31
CA THR A 208 -24.84 -20.37 -3.34
C THR A 208 -26.31 -20.41 -3.74
N ARG A 209 -26.58 -20.41 -5.06
CA ARG A 209 -27.92 -20.28 -5.65
C ARG A 209 -28.94 -21.32 -5.16
N SER A 210 -28.46 -22.49 -4.75
CA SER A 210 -29.26 -23.58 -4.19
C SER A 210 -29.78 -23.28 -2.77
N ILE A 211 -29.05 -22.46 -2.01
CA ILE A 211 -29.36 -22.03 -0.64
C ILE A 211 -30.17 -20.74 -0.65
N CYS A 212 -29.73 -19.74 -1.42
CA CYS A 212 -30.45 -18.49 -1.60
C CYS A 212 -30.39 -18.04 -3.06
N MET A 213 -31.45 -17.39 -3.53
CA MET A 213 -31.56 -16.98 -4.93
C MET A 213 -31.90 -15.51 -5.02
N THR A 214 -31.09 -14.78 -5.76
CA THR A 214 -31.37 -13.42 -6.21
C THR A 214 -32.16 -13.44 -7.51
N THR A 215 -33.26 -12.70 -7.57
CA THR A 215 -34.00 -12.44 -8.81
C THR A 215 -34.18 -10.94 -8.96
N SER A 216 -33.90 -10.40 -10.15
CA SER A 216 -34.42 -9.08 -10.50
C SER A 216 -35.95 -9.14 -10.52
N LYS A 217 -36.64 -8.07 -10.11
CA LYS A 217 -38.09 -8.01 -10.33
C LYS A 217 -38.35 -7.94 -11.83
N ALA A 218 -39.40 -8.63 -12.29
CA ALA A 218 -39.77 -8.68 -13.70
C ALA A 218 -39.94 -7.30 -14.36
N THR A 219 -40.20 -6.27 -13.56
CA THR A 219 -40.40 -4.88 -14.00
C THR A 219 -39.15 -4.00 -13.91
N SER A 220 -38.02 -4.48 -13.38
CA SER A 220 -36.81 -3.67 -13.19
C SER A 220 -35.55 -4.52 -13.00
N THR A 221 -34.48 -4.22 -13.74
CA THR A 221 -33.13 -4.79 -13.54
C THR A 221 -32.40 -4.20 -12.32
N THR A 222 -33.03 -3.25 -11.62
CA THR A 222 -32.46 -2.54 -10.47
C THR A 222 -33.22 -2.80 -9.17
N ASP A 223 -34.33 -3.54 -9.21
CA ASP A 223 -34.99 -4.08 -8.03
C ASP A 223 -34.63 -5.55 -7.89
N PHE A 224 -34.23 -5.98 -6.69
CA PHE A 224 -33.85 -7.36 -6.44
C PHE A 224 -34.66 -7.96 -5.29
N VAL A 225 -34.89 -9.26 -5.36
CA VAL A 225 -35.40 -10.05 -4.24
C VAL A 225 -34.40 -11.15 -3.95
N ILE A 226 -33.99 -11.26 -2.69
CA ILE A 226 -33.23 -12.39 -2.18
C ILE A 226 -34.21 -13.34 -1.52
N LYS A 227 -34.29 -14.58 -1.99
CA LYS A 227 -35.09 -15.65 -1.38
C LYS A 227 -34.18 -16.64 -0.68
N PHE A 228 -34.37 -16.87 0.61
CA PHE A 228 -33.63 -17.87 1.38
C PHE A 228 -34.38 -19.21 1.35
N ARG A 229 -33.88 -20.18 0.60
CA ARG A 229 -34.65 -21.36 0.14
C ARG A 229 -34.37 -22.62 0.93
N LYS A 230 -33.13 -22.84 1.36
CA LYS A 230 -32.69 -24.07 2.04
C LYS A 230 -31.75 -23.72 3.20
N PRO A 231 -31.67 -24.57 4.23
CA PRO A 231 -30.65 -24.43 5.26
C PRO A 231 -29.24 -24.50 4.67
N GLY A 232 -28.31 -23.69 5.18
CA GLY A 232 -26.92 -23.66 4.75
C GLY A 232 -26.33 -22.25 4.71
N THR A 233 -25.13 -22.13 4.14
CA THR A 233 -24.45 -20.84 3.96
C THR A 233 -24.91 -20.20 2.65
N CYS A 234 -25.43 -18.98 2.75
CA CYS A 234 -25.81 -18.15 1.62
C CYS A 234 -24.78 -17.02 1.46
N GLN A 235 -24.17 -16.91 0.29
CA GLN A 235 -23.32 -15.80 -0.10
C GLN A 235 -24.06 -14.89 -1.07
N VAL A 236 -24.11 -13.61 -0.73
CA VAL A 236 -24.71 -12.55 -1.53
C VAL A 236 -23.63 -11.54 -1.87
N THR A 237 -23.37 -11.35 -3.15
CA THR A 237 -22.42 -10.36 -3.66
C THR A 237 -23.18 -9.10 -4.06
N LEU A 238 -22.80 -7.98 -3.45
CA LEU A 238 -23.15 -6.63 -3.89
C LEU A 238 -22.03 -6.09 -4.75
N PHE A 239 -22.37 -5.67 -5.96
CA PHE A 239 -21.41 -5.20 -6.95
C PHE A 239 -21.79 -3.81 -7.47
N ALA A 240 -20.81 -2.94 -7.66
CA ALA A 240 -20.98 -1.72 -8.42
C ALA A 240 -19.75 -1.48 -9.30
N ASP A 241 -19.99 -1.04 -10.54
CA ASP A 241 -18.92 -0.81 -11.50
C ASP A 241 -17.93 0.24 -11.02
N GLY A 242 -16.65 0.00 -11.35
CA GLY A 242 -15.61 1.00 -11.28
C GLY A 242 -15.75 2.03 -12.40
N SER A 243 -15.04 3.15 -12.27
CA SER A 243 -14.94 4.17 -13.31
C SER A 243 -13.60 4.88 -13.24
N THR A 244 -13.39 5.86 -14.12
CA THR A 244 -12.21 6.75 -14.01
C THR A 244 -12.19 7.61 -12.74
N LYS A 245 -13.29 7.64 -11.98
CA LYS A 245 -13.47 8.45 -10.76
C LYS A 245 -13.54 7.63 -9.49
N PHE A 246 -13.89 6.34 -9.56
CA PHE A 246 -14.15 5.50 -8.39
C PHE A 246 -13.66 4.08 -8.62
N ASP A 247 -13.14 3.45 -7.58
CA ASP A 247 -12.79 2.03 -7.62
C ASP A 247 -14.07 1.19 -7.75
N GLN A 248 -13.95 -0.02 -8.29
CA GLN A 248 -15.06 -0.97 -8.27
C GLN A 248 -15.42 -1.34 -6.84
N MET A 249 -16.68 -1.67 -6.61
CA MET A 249 -17.14 -2.18 -5.31
C MET A 249 -17.55 -3.63 -5.47
N ILE A 250 -16.94 -4.50 -4.66
CA ILE A 250 -17.34 -5.89 -4.49
C ILE A 250 -17.46 -6.11 -2.98
N GLU A 251 -18.67 -6.40 -2.51
CA GLU A 251 -18.94 -6.72 -1.11
C GLU A 251 -19.67 -8.06 -1.03
N VAL A 252 -19.01 -9.06 -0.46
CA VAL A 252 -19.56 -10.41 -0.29
C VAL A 252 -20.08 -10.54 1.13
N LEU A 253 -21.37 -10.82 1.26
CA LEU A 253 -22.07 -11.01 2.52
C LEU A 253 -22.38 -12.49 2.69
N THR A 254 -22.04 -13.03 3.84
CA THR A 254 -22.27 -14.41 4.22
C THR A 254 -23.39 -14.48 5.25
N TYR A 255 -24.42 -15.26 4.97
CA TYR A 255 -25.56 -15.49 5.87
C TYR A 255 -25.74 -16.95 6.18
N ILE A 256 -26.23 -17.23 7.39
CA ILE A 256 -26.61 -18.58 7.82
C ILE A 256 -28.12 -18.73 7.65
N VAL A 257 -28.56 -19.64 6.77
CA VAL A 257 -29.97 -19.94 6.58
C VAL A 257 -30.34 -21.15 7.43
N LYS A 258 -31.39 -21.03 8.26
CA LYS A 258 -31.85 -22.10 9.15
C LYS A 258 -33.37 -22.10 9.34
#